data_AF-A0A814DCD6-F1
#
_entry.id   AF-A0A814DCD6-F1
#
_cell.length_a   1.000
_cell.length_b   1.000
_cell.length_c   1.000
_cell.angle_alpha   90.00
_cell.angle_beta   90.00
_cell.angle_gamma   90.00
#
_symmetry.space_group_name_H-M   'P 1'
#
loop_
_entity.id
_entity.type
_entity.pdbx_description
1 polymer ?
#
loop_
_entity_poly.entity_id
_entity_poly.type
_entity_poly.pdbx_seq_one_letter_code
_entity_poly.pdbx_strand_id
1 'polypeptide(L)'
;MLDIMDTYDHDDAYHRFGKNENYHNSSVLLNQFPKKMQSQLSHRMSASDPCRVCGFDKNTGRNFGVITCSTCKAFFRRNGRTGSALPPCRFGGHCPVNERTRRQCPTCRLAKCFAVGMQKDLIRTDEERAARLQLVKANRLQRQEKLLTGPAPVSGEKHGRRILHDLSALNLLSVDKFSSPLSSNDWIQITNVRSAYDHFCLQPILQADEQREEYLSGQPIKCRLKEHTFMNVLTVRLSSIVAFFRATIPAFSMDMNSSDRAWLVRTNIHYLLLFSSSDVFNSNDNLVHFDPRFACHAVYAHVYGQDILVRAEQLIRKLHHLIGLDPAISKLIQIILFLSPCLVTNYNSDFHYQPSEKTIYHINQAQEQYIHLLWSYLAYRYGEFEGQKLLINLIGQIMEHQNFGADADRLLLERQPFANLVYTMLTTFSLN
;
A
#
# COMPACT_ATOMS: atom_id res chain seq x y z
N MET A 1 -40.90 42.97 -32.22
CA MET A 1 -39.87 42.04 -32.72
C MET A 1 -39.55 41.12 -31.55
N LEU A 2 -40.37 40.06 -31.43
CA LEU A 2 -40.26 38.80 -30.65
C LEU A 2 -39.58 38.90 -29.25
N ASP A 3 -40.35 38.99 -28.15
CA ASP A 3 -41.04 37.93 -27.34
C ASP A 3 -40.12 37.38 -26.21
N ILE A 4 -40.28 37.73 -24.93
CA ILE A 4 -41.33 37.47 -23.91
C ILE A 4 -41.13 36.14 -23.13
N MET A 5 -40.87 36.31 -21.83
CA MET A 5 -41.34 35.61 -20.61
C MET A 5 -41.23 34.08 -20.45
N ASP A 6 -40.51 33.72 -19.37
CA ASP A 6 -40.97 33.03 -18.16
C ASP A 6 -41.95 31.83 -18.20
N THR A 7 -41.57 30.84 -17.37
CA THR A 7 -42.40 30.00 -16.47
C THR A 7 -43.02 28.66 -16.92
N TYR A 8 -42.66 27.61 -16.15
CA TYR A 8 -43.43 26.46 -15.65
C TYR A 8 -43.77 25.22 -16.53
N ASP A 9 -43.27 24.07 -16.05
CA ASP A 9 -43.95 22.82 -15.65
C ASP A 9 -44.68 21.86 -16.64
N HIS A 10 -44.64 20.57 -16.25
CA HIS A 10 -45.48 19.40 -16.58
C HIS A 10 -45.14 18.41 -17.72
N ASP A 11 -44.91 17.16 -17.28
CA ASP A 11 -45.53 15.87 -17.61
C ASP A 11 -46.01 15.50 -19.04
N ASP A 12 -45.77 14.21 -19.33
CA ASP A 12 -46.48 13.27 -20.23
C ASP A 12 -46.41 13.41 -21.76
N ALA A 13 -45.80 12.40 -22.41
CA ALA A 13 -46.32 11.70 -23.62
C ALA A 13 -45.43 10.46 -23.95
N TYR A 14 -45.85 9.22 -23.71
CA TYR A 14 -46.75 8.34 -24.49
C TYR A 14 -46.21 7.72 -25.82
N HIS A 15 -45.96 6.40 -25.75
CA HIS A 15 -46.43 5.30 -26.64
C HIS A 15 -45.86 4.93 -28.05
N ARG A 16 -45.88 3.59 -28.27
CA ARG A 16 -45.73 2.69 -29.47
C ARG A 16 -44.28 2.36 -29.89
N PHE A 17 -43.85 1.11 -30.13
CA PHE A 17 -44.42 -0.15 -30.64
C PHE A 17 -43.95 -1.33 -29.72
N GLY A 18 -44.57 -2.50 -29.55
CA GLY A 18 -45.19 -3.46 -30.48
C GLY A 18 -44.77 -4.86 -29.99
N LYS A 19 -45.71 -5.81 -29.86
CA LYS A 19 -45.51 -7.16 -29.29
C LYS A 19 -44.59 -8.03 -30.18
N ASN A 20 -43.70 -8.81 -29.57
CA ASN A 20 -43.45 -10.20 -29.98
C ASN A 20 -42.78 -11.01 -28.86
N GLU A 21 -43.31 -12.22 -28.66
CA GLU A 21 -42.79 -13.24 -27.75
C GLU A 21 -41.56 -13.92 -28.37
N ASN A 22 -40.84 -14.65 -27.50
CA ASN A 22 -39.88 -15.72 -27.75
C ASN A 22 -38.35 -15.44 -27.68
N TYR A 23 -37.75 -16.12 -26.71
CA TYR A 23 -36.37 -16.65 -26.56
C TYR A 23 -35.34 -15.97 -25.62
N HIS A 24 -35.02 -16.76 -24.58
CA HIS A 24 -33.70 -17.02 -23.99
C HIS A 24 -32.49 -16.25 -24.55
N ASN A 25 -31.97 -15.29 -23.78
CA ASN A 25 -30.52 -15.12 -23.55
C ASN A 25 -30.28 -14.03 -22.47
N SER A 26 -29.62 -14.40 -21.37
CA SER A 26 -29.32 -13.51 -20.22
C SER A 26 -28.18 -12.51 -20.47
N SER A 27 -27.99 -12.04 -21.71
CA SER A 27 -26.93 -11.09 -22.08
C SER A 27 -27.44 -9.71 -22.50
N VAL A 28 -28.75 -9.43 -22.49
CA VAL A 28 -29.31 -8.19 -23.09
C VAL A 28 -29.83 -7.14 -22.08
N LEU A 29 -29.84 -7.41 -20.77
CA LEU A 29 -30.31 -6.42 -19.77
C LEU A 29 -29.28 -5.35 -19.35
N LEU A 30 -28.18 -5.16 -20.07
CA LEU A 30 -27.13 -4.20 -19.72
C LEU A 30 -27.11 -2.90 -20.54
N ASN A 31 -27.98 -2.74 -21.54
CA ASN A 31 -27.98 -1.56 -22.40
C ASN A 31 -29.37 -0.92 -22.49
N GLN A 32 -29.77 -0.22 -21.43
CA GLN A 32 -30.82 0.81 -21.49
C GLN A 32 -30.76 1.73 -20.26
N PHE A 33 -29.66 2.45 -20.09
CA PHE A 33 -29.60 3.66 -19.26
C PHE A 33 -28.70 4.70 -19.96
N PRO A 34 -29.12 5.97 -20.09
CA PRO A 34 -28.36 6.97 -20.83
C PRO A 34 -26.99 7.24 -20.17
N LYS A 35 -25.94 7.20 -20.99
CA LYS A 35 -24.56 7.54 -20.63
C LYS A 35 -24.42 9.05 -20.41
N LYS A 36 -24.76 9.56 -19.23
CA LYS A 36 -24.31 10.89 -18.75
C LYS A 36 -24.48 10.98 -17.23
N MET A 37 -23.42 10.60 -16.51
CA MET A 37 -22.93 11.17 -15.24
C MET A 37 -21.77 10.29 -14.76
N GLN A 38 -20.68 10.30 -15.54
CA GLN A 38 -19.36 9.86 -15.10
C GLN A 38 -18.53 11.12 -14.84
N SER A 39 -18.78 11.76 -13.71
CA SER A 39 -17.87 12.70 -13.06
C SER A 39 -18.52 13.11 -11.74
N GLN A 40 -17.71 13.24 -10.70
CA GLN A 40 -18.06 13.45 -9.28
C GLN A 40 -18.18 12.15 -8.48
N LEU A 41 -17.03 11.71 -7.96
CA LEU A 41 -16.90 11.03 -6.66
C LEU A 41 -15.41 11.04 -6.26
N SER A 42 -14.90 12.24 -5.99
CA SER A 42 -13.69 12.47 -5.19
C SER A 42 -14.05 13.39 -4.02
N HIS A 43 -14.98 12.94 -3.20
CA HIS A 43 -15.09 13.43 -1.83
C HIS A 43 -14.50 12.36 -0.91
N ARG A 44 -13.63 12.78 0.01
CA ARG A 44 -13.13 11.95 1.11
C ARG A 44 -14.34 11.37 1.85
N MET A 45 -14.69 10.11 1.59
CA MET A 45 -15.85 9.48 2.20
C MET A 45 -15.48 8.98 3.60
N SER A 46 -15.82 9.78 4.61
CA SER A 46 -15.74 9.41 6.02
C SER A 46 -16.77 8.32 6.35
N ALA A 47 -16.62 7.68 7.52
CA ALA A 47 -17.57 6.70 8.05
C ALA A 47 -18.98 7.26 8.38
N SER A 48 -19.35 8.43 7.85
CA SER A 48 -20.65 9.09 8.02
C SER A 48 -21.52 9.15 6.76
N ASP A 49 -21.07 8.62 5.62
CA ASP A 49 -21.86 8.68 4.39
C ASP A 49 -23.06 7.71 4.40
N PRO A 50 -24.25 8.14 3.91
CA PRO A 50 -25.44 7.32 3.90
C PRO A 50 -25.33 6.14 2.94
N CYS A 51 -26.00 5.03 3.28
CA CYS A 51 -25.99 3.82 2.48
C CYS A 51 -26.50 4.09 1.06
N ARG A 52 -25.63 3.89 0.05
CA ARG A 52 -25.96 4.16 -1.35
C ARG A 52 -27.13 3.33 -1.90
N VAL A 53 -27.50 2.24 -1.23
CA VAL A 53 -28.63 1.38 -1.61
C VAL A 53 -29.98 1.84 -1.03
N CYS A 54 -30.01 2.30 0.22
CA CYS A 54 -31.28 2.55 0.92
C CYS A 54 -31.33 3.86 1.71
N GLY A 55 -30.30 4.69 1.66
CA GLY A 55 -30.22 5.98 2.34
C GLY A 55 -29.93 5.92 3.84
N PHE A 56 -29.92 4.73 4.47
CA PHE A 56 -29.67 4.61 5.92
C PHE A 56 -28.25 5.05 6.30
N ASP A 57 -28.14 5.96 7.26
CA ASP A 57 -26.94 6.69 7.68
C ASP A 57 -26.15 6.01 8.82
N LYS A 58 -26.80 5.19 9.66
CA LYS A 58 -26.12 4.46 10.75
C LYS A 58 -25.48 3.15 10.30
N ASN A 59 -24.38 2.78 10.96
CA ASN A 59 -23.65 1.52 10.74
C ASN A 59 -23.26 1.31 9.27
N THR A 60 -22.82 2.38 8.61
CA THR A 60 -22.34 2.35 7.23
C THR A 60 -20.83 2.08 7.20
N GLY A 61 -20.40 1.50 6.09
CA GLY A 61 -18.99 1.22 5.83
C GLY A 61 -18.82 0.69 4.42
N ARG A 62 -17.58 0.61 3.95
CA ARG A 62 -17.30 0.07 2.62
C ARG A 62 -17.50 -1.43 2.62
N ASN A 63 -18.53 -1.90 1.91
CA ASN A 63 -18.82 -3.33 1.79
C ASN A 63 -19.03 -3.68 0.31
N PHE A 64 -18.31 -4.68 -0.16
CA PHE A 64 -18.38 -5.14 -1.57
C PHE A 64 -18.17 -4.00 -2.58
N GLY A 65 -17.24 -3.07 -2.29
CA GLY A 65 -16.89 -1.95 -3.16
C GLY A 65 -17.58 -0.61 -2.87
N VAL A 66 -18.72 -0.61 -2.13
CA VAL A 66 -19.60 0.57 -1.98
C VAL A 66 -19.93 0.87 -0.52
N ILE A 67 -20.15 2.14 -0.16
CA ILE A 67 -20.65 2.54 1.16
C ILE A 67 -22.09 2.02 1.35
N THR A 68 -22.25 1.07 2.27
CA THR A 68 -23.55 0.47 2.57
C THR A 68 -23.72 0.16 4.06
N CYS A 69 -24.98 0.14 4.52
CA CYS A 69 -25.30 -0.27 5.88
C CYS A 69 -25.15 -1.79 6.07
N SER A 70 -24.99 -2.22 7.32
CA SER A 70 -24.89 -3.64 7.71
C SER A 70 -25.99 -4.54 7.14
N THR A 71 -27.23 -4.01 7.01
CA THR A 71 -28.36 -4.75 6.45
C THR A 71 -28.22 -4.99 4.95
N CYS A 72 -27.80 -3.98 4.18
CA CYS A 72 -27.58 -4.12 2.74
C CYS A 72 -26.34 -4.98 2.43
N LYS A 73 -25.29 -4.88 3.24
CA LYS A 73 -24.16 -5.82 3.24
C LYS A 73 -24.64 -7.28 3.37
N ALA A 74 -25.40 -7.58 4.41
CA ALA A 74 -25.86 -8.94 4.67
C ALA A 74 -26.85 -9.46 3.62
N PHE A 75 -27.65 -8.57 3.03
CA PHE A 75 -28.55 -8.90 1.93
C PHE A 75 -27.78 -9.25 0.65
N PHE A 76 -26.81 -8.41 0.26
CA PHE A 76 -26.01 -8.62 -0.94
C PHE A 76 -25.15 -9.89 -0.85
N ARG A 77 -24.53 -10.16 0.31
CA ARG A 77 -23.77 -11.39 0.55
C ARG A 77 -24.59 -12.67 0.32
N ARG A 78 -25.89 -12.63 0.60
CA ARG A 78 -26.79 -13.79 0.45
C ARG A 78 -27.29 -13.99 -0.97
N ASN A 79 -27.52 -12.90 -1.71
CA ASN A 79 -28.26 -12.95 -2.98
C ASN A 79 -27.42 -12.54 -4.21
N GLY A 80 -26.28 -11.87 -4.01
CA GLY A 80 -25.45 -11.32 -5.10
C GLY A 80 -24.75 -12.35 -5.97
N ARG A 81 -24.68 -13.61 -5.55
CA ARG A 81 -24.05 -14.68 -6.34
C ARG A 81 -25.01 -15.39 -7.25
N THR A 82 -26.12 -15.83 -6.67
CA THR A 82 -27.03 -16.74 -7.34
C THR A 82 -27.98 -15.98 -8.24
N GLY A 83 -28.42 -14.75 -7.90
CA GLY A 83 -29.30 -13.92 -8.75
C GLY A 83 -30.68 -14.52 -9.09
N SER A 84 -30.82 -15.85 -9.07
CA SER A 84 -31.91 -16.68 -9.60
C SER A 84 -32.86 -17.21 -8.53
N ALA A 85 -32.58 -16.95 -7.25
CA ALA A 85 -33.40 -17.44 -6.13
C ALA A 85 -34.35 -16.38 -5.52
N LEU A 86 -34.46 -15.19 -6.12
CA LEU A 86 -35.36 -14.14 -5.63
C LEU A 86 -36.70 -14.16 -6.37
N PRO A 87 -37.84 -13.93 -5.67
CA PRO A 87 -39.14 -13.87 -6.32
C PRO A 87 -39.21 -12.71 -7.32
N PRO A 88 -39.89 -12.86 -8.46
CA PRO A 88 -40.02 -11.78 -9.44
C PRO A 88 -40.65 -10.53 -8.82
N CYS A 89 -40.28 -9.36 -9.33
CA CYS A 89 -40.88 -8.11 -8.88
C CYS A 89 -42.37 -8.08 -9.24
N ARG A 90 -43.23 -7.76 -8.27
CA ARG A 90 -44.69 -7.65 -8.46
C ARG A 90 -45.14 -6.30 -9.03
N PHE A 91 -44.23 -5.31 -9.10
CA PHE A 91 -44.54 -3.92 -9.44
C PHE A 91 -43.64 -3.40 -10.58
N GLY A 92 -43.37 -4.25 -11.59
CA GLY A 92 -42.75 -3.81 -12.84
C GLY A 92 -41.26 -3.43 -12.76
N GLY A 93 -40.52 -3.89 -11.73
CA GLY A 93 -39.05 -3.75 -11.67
C GLY A 93 -38.50 -2.43 -11.14
N HIS A 94 -39.37 -1.46 -10.79
CA HIS A 94 -38.97 -0.10 -10.42
C HIS A 94 -39.33 0.27 -8.96
N CYS A 95 -39.43 -0.70 -8.05
CA CYS A 95 -39.79 -0.42 -6.66
C CYS A 95 -38.77 0.53 -5.98
N PRO A 96 -39.22 1.59 -5.28
CA PRO A 96 -38.33 2.48 -4.54
C PRO A 96 -37.65 1.73 -3.39
N VAL A 97 -36.34 1.90 -3.26
CA VAL A 97 -35.52 1.26 -2.21
C VAL A 97 -35.01 2.32 -1.24
N ASN A 98 -35.66 2.46 -0.09
CA ASN A 98 -35.23 3.31 1.02
C ASN A 98 -35.23 2.52 2.35
N GLU A 99 -34.90 3.15 3.47
CA GLU A 99 -34.82 2.50 4.78
C GLU A 99 -36.09 1.70 5.14
N ARG A 100 -37.26 2.27 4.83
CA ARG A 100 -38.59 1.71 5.13
C ARG A 100 -39.01 0.65 4.10
N THR A 101 -38.75 0.90 2.82
CA THR A 101 -39.28 0.07 1.71
C THR A 101 -38.31 -1.03 1.23
N ARG A 102 -37.04 -1.03 1.65
CA ARG A 102 -36.00 -2.01 1.24
C ARG A 102 -36.33 -3.49 1.55
N ARG A 103 -37.41 -3.79 2.26
CA ARG A 103 -37.88 -5.17 2.52
C ARG A 103 -39.01 -5.60 1.60
N GLN A 104 -39.69 -4.67 0.92
CA GLN A 104 -40.89 -4.93 0.13
C GLN A 104 -40.60 -5.65 -1.19
N CYS A 105 -39.48 -5.34 -1.84
CA CYS A 105 -39.07 -6.02 -3.08
C CYS A 105 -37.58 -6.39 -3.04
N PRO A 106 -37.24 -7.67 -2.78
CA PRO A 106 -35.85 -8.11 -2.75
C PRO A 106 -35.19 -8.02 -4.14
N THR A 107 -35.96 -8.20 -5.21
CA THR A 107 -35.45 -8.15 -6.59
C THR A 107 -35.00 -6.76 -7.00
N CYS A 108 -35.83 -5.73 -6.78
CA CYS A 108 -35.43 -4.34 -7.01
C CYS A 108 -34.31 -3.90 -6.06
N ARG A 109 -34.27 -4.42 -4.83
CA ARG A 109 -33.16 -4.17 -3.91
C ARG A 109 -31.84 -4.75 -4.43
N LEU A 110 -31.85 -5.99 -4.94
CA LEU A 110 -30.65 -6.61 -5.49
C LEU A 110 -30.19 -5.91 -6.76
N ALA A 111 -31.12 -5.54 -7.64
CA ALA A 111 -30.83 -4.72 -8.81
C ALA A 111 -30.18 -3.38 -8.41
N LYS A 112 -30.71 -2.70 -7.39
CA LYS A 112 -30.12 -1.46 -6.87
C LYS A 112 -28.73 -1.69 -6.27
N CYS A 113 -28.47 -2.81 -5.58
CA CYS A 113 -27.13 -3.15 -5.10
C CYS A 113 -26.10 -3.21 -6.23
N PHE A 114 -26.43 -3.86 -7.35
CA PHE A 114 -25.54 -3.89 -8.51
C PHE A 114 -25.43 -2.52 -9.19
N ALA A 115 -26.54 -1.80 -9.33
CA ALA A 115 -26.56 -0.48 -9.96
C ALA A 115 -25.69 0.55 -9.22
N VAL A 116 -25.56 0.44 -7.89
CA VAL A 116 -24.66 1.32 -7.11
C VAL A 116 -23.21 0.82 -7.08
N GLY A 117 -22.89 -0.29 -7.75
CA GLY A 117 -21.54 -0.81 -7.91
C GLY A 117 -21.12 -1.90 -6.92
N MET A 118 -22.04 -2.57 -6.22
CA MET A 118 -21.66 -3.68 -5.34
C MET A 118 -21.15 -4.87 -6.16
N GLN A 119 -19.96 -5.37 -5.85
CA GLN A 119 -19.28 -6.41 -6.61
C GLN A 119 -19.50 -7.80 -5.98
N LYS A 120 -20.15 -8.71 -6.73
CA LYS A 120 -20.43 -10.08 -6.27
C LYS A 120 -19.17 -10.93 -6.05
N ASP A 121 -18.09 -10.60 -6.75
CA ASP A 121 -16.81 -11.32 -6.69
C ASP A 121 -16.10 -11.11 -5.34
N LEU A 122 -16.48 -10.08 -4.59
CA LEU A 122 -16.03 -9.83 -3.22
C LEU A 122 -16.78 -10.68 -2.17
N ILE A 123 -17.74 -11.50 -2.58
CA ILE A 123 -18.38 -12.52 -1.72
C ILE A 123 -17.46 -13.75 -1.72
N ARG A 124 -17.16 -14.34 -0.55
CA ARG A 124 -16.24 -15.51 -0.39
C ARG A 124 -16.86 -16.84 -0.79
N THR A 125 -16.14 -17.70 -1.52
CA THR A 125 -16.64 -18.98 -2.06
C THR A 125 -16.98 -19.98 -0.96
N ASP A 126 -17.80 -20.98 -1.27
CA ASP A 126 -18.11 -22.04 -0.30
C ASP A 126 -16.87 -22.87 0.02
N GLU A 127 -15.95 -23.03 -0.93
CA GLU A 127 -14.61 -23.61 -0.74
C GLU A 127 -13.75 -22.79 0.24
N GLU A 128 -13.66 -21.46 0.06
CA GLU A 128 -12.95 -20.57 0.98
C GLU A 128 -13.56 -20.59 2.40
N ARG A 129 -14.89 -20.71 2.49
CA ARG A 129 -15.58 -20.85 3.77
C ARG A 129 -15.25 -22.21 4.42
N ALA A 130 -15.25 -23.29 3.65
CA ALA A 130 -14.91 -24.63 4.13
C ALA A 130 -13.45 -24.71 4.60
N ALA A 131 -12.51 -24.17 3.82
CA ALA A 131 -11.09 -24.09 4.18
C ALA A 131 -10.89 -23.32 5.49
N ARG A 132 -11.58 -22.18 5.66
CA ARG A 132 -11.53 -21.43 6.92
C ARG A 132 -12.11 -22.22 8.10
N LEU A 133 -13.20 -22.95 7.91
CA LEU A 133 -13.79 -23.78 8.96
C LEU A 133 -12.86 -24.93 9.36
N GLN A 134 -12.17 -25.55 8.39
CA GLN A 134 -11.17 -26.58 8.65
C GLN A 134 -9.98 -26.01 9.44
N LEU A 135 -9.47 -24.83 9.06
CA LEU A 135 -8.40 -24.15 9.79
C LEU A 135 -8.80 -23.83 11.24
N VAL A 136 -10.04 -23.36 11.46
CA VAL A 136 -10.55 -23.08 12.81
C VAL A 136 -10.66 -24.36 13.64
N LYS A 137 -11.10 -25.48 13.04
CA LYS A 137 -11.15 -26.79 13.71
C LYS A 137 -9.75 -27.29 14.06
N ALA A 138 -8.80 -27.24 13.13
CA ALA A 138 -7.41 -27.64 13.35
C ALA A 138 -6.75 -26.82 14.48
N ASN A 139 -6.94 -25.50 14.48
CA ASN A 139 -6.44 -24.63 15.55
C ASN A 139 -7.09 -24.92 16.92
N ARG A 140 -8.33 -25.42 16.95
CA ARG A 140 -9.03 -25.81 18.19
C ARG A 140 -8.49 -27.14 18.73
N LEU A 141 -8.18 -28.09 17.84
CA LEU A 141 -7.58 -29.38 18.19
C LEU A 141 -6.15 -29.20 18.70
N GLN A 142 -5.31 -28.41 18.02
CA GLN A 142 -3.95 -28.09 18.49
C GLN A 142 -3.94 -27.41 19.86
N ARG A 143 -4.96 -26.59 20.18
CA ARG A 143 -5.12 -26.00 21.51
C ARG A 143 -5.48 -27.03 22.57
N GLN A 144 -6.31 -28.03 22.24
CA GLN A 144 -6.63 -29.13 23.16
C GLN A 144 -5.41 -30.03 23.41
N GLU A 145 -4.63 -30.30 22.38
CA GLU A 145 -3.42 -31.13 22.48
C GLU A 145 -2.32 -30.48 23.34
N LYS A 146 -2.17 -29.15 23.23
CA LYS A 146 -1.28 -28.36 24.11
C LYS A 146 -1.74 -28.28 25.58
N LEU A 147 -3.04 -28.46 25.85
CA LEU A 147 -3.58 -28.52 27.21
C LEU A 147 -3.32 -29.88 27.89
N LEU A 148 -3.01 -30.93 27.12
CA LEU A 148 -2.71 -32.28 27.62
C LEU A 148 -1.20 -32.53 27.84
N THR A 149 -0.33 -31.70 27.26
CA THR A 149 1.13 -31.96 27.20
C THR A 149 2.02 -30.86 27.77
N GLY A 150 1.47 -29.77 28.31
CA GLY A 150 2.24 -28.65 28.88
C GLY A 150 2.22 -28.57 30.41
N PRO A 151 3.30 -28.07 31.07
CA PRO A 151 3.29 -27.80 32.50
C PRO A 151 2.34 -26.65 32.86
N ALA A 152 1.85 -26.65 34.10
CA ALA A 152 0.82 -25.73 34.60
C ALA A 152 1.19 -24.24 34.39
N PRO A 153 0.22 -23.38 34.01
CA PRO A 153 0.49 -21.99 33.66
C PRO A 153 0.77 -21.11 34.87
N VAL A 154 1.87 -20.36 34.80
CA VAL A 154 2.16 -19.21 35.67
C VAL A 154 1.20 -18.06 35.31
N SER A 155 0.67 -17.43 36.35
CA SER A 155 -0.38 -16.41 36.35
C SER A 155 0.09 -15.01 35.89
N GLY A 156 -0.71 -14.37 35.04
CA GLY A 156 -0.69 -12.93 34.71
C GLY A 156 0.28 -12.61 33.57
N GLU A 157 -0.12 -12.09 32.41
CA GLU A 157 -0.94 -10.89 32.21
C GLU A 157 -1.93 -11.03 31.03
N LYS A 158 -3.06 -10.33 31.16
CA LYS A 158 -4.14 -10.25 30.18
C LYS A 158 -4.02 -8.92 29.40
N HIS A 159 -3.80 -8.98 28.09
CA HIS A 159 -4.26 -8.03 27.07
C HIS A 159 -3.93 -8.66 25.70
N GLY A 160 -4.78 -8.75 24.68
CA GLY A 160 -6.15 -8.35 24.43
C GLY A 160 -6.35 -8.67 22.94
N ARG A 161 -7.20 -9.65 22.62
CA ARG A 161 -7.49 -10.03 21.22
C ARG A 161 -8.24 -8.93 20.50
N ARG A 162 -7.83 -8.70 19.24
CA ARG A 162 -8.52 -8.17 18.03
C ARG A 162 -7.54 -7.16 17.41
N ILE A 163 -7.12 -7.29 16.15
CA ILE A 163 -7.94 -7.13 14.96
C ILE A 163 -7.46 -8.10 13.86
N LEU A 164 -8.40 -8.92 13.38
CA LEU A 164 -8.29 -9.69 12.14
C LEU A 164 -9.16 -8.96 11.10
N HIS A 165 -8.56 -8.05 10.35
CA HIS A 165 -9.05 -7.36 9.14
C HIS A 165 -7.90 -6.41 8.76
N ASP A 166 -7.21 -6.47 7.63
CA ASP A 166 -7.63 -6.74 6.26
C ASP A 166 -6.52 -7.44 5.46
N LEU A 167 -6.87 -8.57 4.83
CA LEU A 167 -6.03 -9.29 3.85
C LEU A 167 -6.83 -9.57 2.57
N SER A 168 -7.71 -8.65 2.17
CA SER A 168 -8.59 -8.86 1.00
C SER A 168 -8.60 -7.72 0.00
N ALA A 169 -7.49 -7.00 -0.13
CA ALA A 169 -7.31 -6.02 -1.19
C ALA A 169 -5.96 -6.23 -1.85
N LEU A 170 -5.85 -7.31 -2.63
CA LEU A 170 -4.88 -7.52 -3.72
C LEU A 170 -5.28 -8.84 -4.38
N ASN A 171 -6.28 -8.80 -5.26
CA ASN A 171 -6.42 -9.82 -6.29
C ASN A 171 -6.96 -9.12 -7.54
N LEU A 172 -6.03 -8.46 -8.23
CA LEU A 172 -6.17 -8.21 -9.64
C LEU A 172 -5.49 -9.36 -10.39
N LEU A 173 -6.26 -9.85 -11.37
CA LEU A 173 -5.90 -10.68 -12.51
C LEU A 173 -5.93 -12.19 -12.26
N SER A 174 -6.93 -12.81 -12.89
CA SER A 174 -6.87 -14.17 -13.40
C SER A 174 -5.57 -14.34 -14.17
N VAL A 175 -4.56 -14.91 -13.54
CA VAL A 175 -3.36 -15.39 -14.22
C VAL A 175 -3.50 -16.89 -14.29
N ASP A 176 -3.50 -17.39 -15.52
CA ASP A 176 -3.50 -18.81 -15.83
C ASP A 176 -2.42 -19.54 -15.02
N LYS A 177 -2.80 -20.71 -14.52
CA LYS A 177 -1.96 -21.65 -13.78
C LYS A 177 -0.69 -21.99 -14.56
N PHE A 178 0.45 -21.34 -14.31
CA PHE A 178 1.77 -21.92 -14.56
C PHE A 178 2.86 -21.18 -13.75
N SER A 179 3.05 -21.61 -12.50
CA SER A 179 4.33 -21.63 -11.77
C SER A 179 4.06 -22.17 -10.35
N SER A 180 5.03 -22.89 -9.78
CA SER A 180 4.98 -23.48 -8.43
C SER A 180 4.38 -22.54 -7.37
N PRO A 181 3.54 -23.02 -6.43
CA PRO A 181 3.02 -22.16 -5.37
C PRO A 181 4.18 -21.64 -4.52
N LEU A 182 4.20 -20.32 -4.27
CA LEU A 182 5.18 -19.67 -3.38
C LEU A 182 5.17 -20.41 -2.03
N SER A 183 6.36 -20.74 -1.52
CA SER A 183 6.46 -21.59 -0.33
C SER A 183 5.84 -20.89 0.89
N SER A 184 5.34 -21.67 1.85
CA SER A 184 4.80 -21.11 3.09
C SER A 184 5.83 -20.27 3.84
N ASN A 185 7.12 -20.64 3.76
CA ASN A 185 8.20 -19.90 4.40
C ASN A 185 8.45 -18.55 3.72
N ASP A 186 8.47 -18.52 2.38
CA ASP A 186 8.62 -17.27 1.61
C ASP A 186 7.47 -16.31 1.91
N TRP A 187 6.24 -16.81 1.98
CA TRP A 187 5.08 -16.01 2.36
C TRP A 187 5.20 -15.40 3.76
N ILE A 188 5.66 -16.20 4.73
CA ILE A 188 5.89 -15.72 6.10
C ILE A 188 6.97 -14.64 6.09
N GLN A 189 8.08 -14.85 5.38
CA GLN A 189 9.17 -13.89 5.32
C GLN A 189 8.73 -12.56 4.68
N ILE A 190 8.01 -12.60 3.56
CA ILE A 190 7.45 -11.40 2.91
C ILE A 190 6.49 -10.67 3.84
N THR A 191 5.63 -11.41 4.54
CA THR A 191 4.68 -10.83 5.49
C THR A 191 5.41 -10.18 6.66
N ASN A 192 6.48 -10.80 7.16
CA ASN A 192 7.30 -10.25 8.24
C ASN A 192 8.01 -8.98 7.80
N VAL A 193 8.60 -8.95 6.59
CA VAL A 193 9.24 -7.76 6.02
C VAL A 193 8.25 -6.61 5.94
N ARG A 194 7.06 -6.85 5.37
CA ARG A 194 6.02 -5.82 5.29
C ARG A 194 5.58 -5.32 6.66
N SER A 195 5.31 -6.25 7.58
CA SER A 195 4.84 -5.91 8.94
C SER A 195 5.89 -5.13 9.72
N ALA A 196 7.17 -5.48 9.58
CA ALA A 196 8.28 -4.76 10.19
C ALA A 196 8.38 -3.34 9.63
N TYR A 197 8.30 -3.19 8.30
CA TYR A 197 8.32 -1.86 7.68
C TYR A 197 7.15 -0.99 8.15
N ASP A 198 5.94 -1.54 8.15
CA ASP A 198 4.74 -0.82 8.58
C ASP A 198 4.91 -0.33 10.03
N HIS A 199 5.42 -1.18 10.91
CA HIS A 199 5.63 -0.86 12.32
C HIS A 199 6.72 0.19 12.55
N PHE A 200 7.92 0.00 11.98
CA PHE A 200 9.09 0.82 12.29
C PHE A 200 9.20 2.08 11.43
N CYS A 201 8.70 2.05 10.19
CA CYS A 201 8.86 3.14 9.23
C CYS A 201 7.54 3.87 8.97
N LEU A 202 6.45 3.16 8.62
CA LEU A 202 5.22 3.82 8.15
C LEU A 202 4.36 4.39 9.29
N GLN A 203 4.13 3.63 10.37
CA GLN A 203 3.31 4.08 11.50
C GLN A 203 3.84 5.37 12.15
N PRO A 204 5.16 5.52 12.38
CA PRO A 204 5.71 6.80 12.81
C PRO A 204 5.38 7.93 11.83
N ILE A 205 5.43 7.73 10.52
CA ILE A 205 5.04 8.79 9.59
C ILE A 205 3.55 9.12 9.71
N LEU A 206 2.67 8.12 9.77
CA LEU A 206 1.21 8.34 9.75
C LEU A 206 0.67 9.01 11.02
N GLN A 207 1.35 8.84 12.15
CA GLN A 207 0.97 9.47 13.43
C GLN A 207 1.51 10.90 13.59
N ALA A 208 2.10 11.44 12.52
CA ALA A 208 2.57 12.81 12.40
C ALA A 208 1.44 13.81 12.49
N ASP A 209 1.60 14.88 13.26
CA ASP A 209 0.63 15.98 13.24
C ASP A 209 0.82 16.84 11.96
N GLU A 210 -0.24 16.96 11.14
CA GLU A 210 -0.24 17.66 9.83
C GLU A 210 -0.02 19.19 9.95
N GLN A 211 -0.13 19.76 11.15
CA GLN A 211 -0.21 21.22 11.37
C GLN A 211 1.08 22.01 11.06
N ARG A 212 2.22 21.35 10.82
CA ARG A 212 3.53 22.02 10.71
C ARG A 212 3.89 22.48 9.29
N GLU A 213 3.35 21.82 8.26
CA GLU A 213 3.73 22.06 6.86
C GLU A 213 3.11 23.34 6.28
N GLU A 214 1.88 23.66 6.68
CA GLU A 214 1.17 24.88 6.28
C GLU A 214 1.88 26.14 6.79
N TYR A 215 2.50 26.09 7.98
CA TYR A 215 3.23 27.22 8.56
C TYR A 215 4.59 27.50 7.89
N LEU A 216 5.29 26.46 7.40
CA LEU A 216 6.64 26.58 6.83
C LEU A 216 6.63 26.92 5.33
N SER A 217 5.56 26.60 4.61
CA SER A 217 5.44 26.84 3.16
C SER A 217 5.32 28.33 2.78
N GLY A 218 4.87 29.18 3.71
CA GLY A 218 4.59 30.60 3.46
C GLY A 218 5.70 31.60 3.82
N GLN A 219 6.81 31.18 4.43
CA GLN A 219 7.88 32.11 4.87
C GLN A 219 9.28 31.67 4.41
N PRO A 220 10.20 32.62 4.12
CA PRO A 220 11.59 32.29 3.84
C PRO A 220 12.25 31.63 5.06
N ILE A 221 12.42 30.30 5.02
CA ILE A 221 13.13 29.56 6.07
C ILE A 221 14.62 29.92 5.98
N LYS A 222 15.19 30.46 7.06
CA LYS A 222 16.64 30.76 7.15
C LYS A 222 17.47 29.50 6.87
N CYS A 223 18.60 29.65 6.17
CA CYS A 223 19.53 28.56 5.82
C CYS A 223 19.80 27.58 6.99
N ARG A 224 20.21 28.09 8.15
CA ARG A 224 20.49 27.29 9.36
C ARG A 224 19.28 26.51 9.88
N LEU A 225 18.07 27.05 9.71
CA LEU A 225 16.85 26.36 10.13
C LEU A 225 16.54 25.20 9.19
N LYS A 226 16.82 25.31 7.88
CA LYS A 226 16.68 24.19 6.93
C LYS A 226 17.65 23.05 7.25
N GLU A 227 18.91 23.37 7.54
CA GLU A 227 19.92 22.39 7.95
C GLU A 227 19.55 21.68 9.25
N HIS A 228 19.14 22.42 10.29
CA HIS A 228 18.67 21.84 11.55
C HIS A 228 17.45 20.93 11.34
N THR A 229 16.50 21.38 10.53
CA THR A 229 15.31 20.60 10.16
C THR A 229 15.69 19.31 9.42
N PHE A 230 16.64 19.38 8.47
CA PHE A 230 17.16 18.19 7.79
C PHE A 230 17.79 17.20 8.76
N MET A 231 18.59 17.68 9.73
CA MET A 231 19.19 16.82 10.76
C MET A 231 18.13 16.08 11.60
N ASN A 232 17.03 16.76 11.94
CA ASN A 232 15.91 16.14 12.65
C ASN A 232 15.25 15.04 11.80
N VAL A 233 15.00 15.30 10.52
CA VAL A 233 14.47 14.28 9.59
C VAL A 233 15.41 13.10 9.49
N LEU A 234 16.68 13.37 9.22
CA LEU A 234 17.71 12.35 9.13
C LEU A 234 17.72 11.48 10.39
N THR A 235 17.61 12.07 11.58
CA THR A 235 17.61 11.34 12.87
C THR A 235 16.42 10.40 12.98
N VAL A 236 15.22 10.91 12.73
CA VAL A 236 13.99 10.11 12.85
C VAL A 236 13.98 9.00 11.80
N ARG A 237 14.30 9.32 10.55
CA ARG A 237 14.31 8.37 9.44
C ARG A 237 15.37 7.29 9.61
N LEU A 238 16.58 7.69 10.03
CA LEU A 238 17.66 6.74 10.29
C LEU A 238 17.30 5.76 11.41
N SER A 239 16.70 6.24 12.50
CA SER A 239 16.21 5.39 13.59
C SER A 239 15.22 4.33 13.09
N SER A 240 14.23 4.76 12.32
CA SER A 240 13.19 3.89 11.74
C SER A 240 13.77 2.84 10.78
N ILE A 241 14.63 3.27 9.86
CA ILE A 241 15.23 2.39 8.84
C ILE A 241 16.17 1.37 9.48
N VAL A 242 16.99 1.79 10.45
CA VAL A 242 17.87 0.89 11.20
C VAL A 242 17.05 -0.14 11.99
N ALA A 243 15.99 0.30 12.68
CA ALA A 243 15.11 -0.62 13.41
C ALA A 243 14.44 -1.65 12.49
N PHE A 244 13.99 -1.20 11.31
CA PHE A 244 13.47 -2.09 10.26
C PHE A 244 14.50 -3.13 9.84
N PHE A 245 15.73 -2.73 9.47
CA PHE A 245 16.75 -3.68 9.03
C PHE A 245 17.20 -4.64 10.12
N ARG A 246 17.23 -4.22 11.40
CA ARG A 246 17.51 -5.14 12.52
C ARG A 246 16.43 -6.21 12.68
N ALA A 247 15.17 -5.84 12.43
CA ALA A 247 14.06 -6.76 12.53
C ALA A 247 13.99 -7.75 11.36
N THR A 248 14.50 -7.38 10.18
CA THR A 248 14.39 -8.21 8.97
C THR A 248 15.68 -8.93 8.60
N ILE A 249 16.87 -8.41 8.90
CA ILE A 249 18.16 -8.95 8.45
C ILE A 249 18.92 -9.51 9.67
N PRO A 250 18.89 -10.83 9.94
CA PRO A 250 19.57 -11.41 11.10
C PRO A 250 21.07 -11.09 11.14
N ALA A 251 21.75 -11.17 9.98
CA ALA A 251 23.18 -10.86 9.85
C ALA A 251 23.50 -9.42 10.29
N PHE A 252 22.61 -8.46 10.01
CA PHE A 252 22.77 -7.08 10.43
C PHE A 252 22.66 -6.91 11.95
N SER A 253 21.88 -7.76 12.63
CA SER A 253 21.68 -7.66 14.08
C SER A 253 22.68 -8.49 14.89
N MET A 254 23.08 -9.67 14.43
CA MET A 254 23.86 -10.63 15.24
C MET A 254 25.31 -10.81 14.78
N ASP A 255 25.58 -10.67 13.47
CA ASP A 255 26.84 -11.12 12.87
C ASP A 255 27.79 -9.97 12.48
N MET A 256 27.28 -8.74 12.41
CA MET A 256 28.05 -7.54 12.05
C MET A 256 28.42 -6.72 13.29
N ASN A 257 29.68 -6.23 13.38
CA ASN A 257 30.09 -5.30 14.42
C ASN A 257 29.54 -3.87 14.17
N SER A 258 29.65 -2.98 15.17
CA SER A 258 29.09 -1.61 15.09
C SER A 258 29.70 -0.77 13.96
N SER A 259 31.00 -0.90 13.71
CA SER A 259 31.70 -0.16 12.64
C SER A 259 31.25 -0.61 11.25
N ASP A 260 31.06 -1.91 11.05
CA ASP A 260 30.54 -2.47 9.80
C ASP A 260 29.09 -2.07 9.55
N ARG A 261 28.25 -2.05 10.60
CA ARG A 261 26.88 -1.54 10.49
C ARG A 261 26.88 -0.06 10.12
N ALA A 262 27.74 0.74 10.73
CA ALA A 262 27.86 2.18 10.44
C ALA A 262 28.33 2.43 9.00
N TRP A 263 29.29 1.64 8.53
CA TRP A 263 29.73 1.67 7.15
C TRP A 263 28.60 1.33 6.17
N LEU A 264 27.85 0.25 6.41
CA LEU A 264 26.76 -0.18 5.54
C LEU A 264 25.62 0.85 5.50
N VAL A 265 25.31 1.46 6.64
CA VAL A 265 24.33 2.54 6.74
C VAL A 265 24.81 3.78 5.99
N ARG A 266 26.04 4.23 6.25
CA ARG A 266 26.62 5.44 5.63
C ARG A 266 26.64 5.35 4.11
N THR A 267 27.05 4.21 3.57
CA THR A 267 27.18 4.01 2.12
C THR A 267 25.85 4.03 1.38
N ASN A 268 24.74 3.76 2.07
CA ASN A 268 23.45 3.53 1.44
C ASN A 268 22.34 4.51 1.86
N ILE A 269 22.61 5.40 2.83
CA ILE A 269 21.56 6.19 3.48
C ILE A 269 20.83 7.14 2.52
N HIS A 270 21.53 7.77 1.57
CA HIS A 270 20.97 8.85 0.75
C HIS A 270 19.82 8.39 -0.14
N TYR A 271 19.97 7.27 -0.84
CA TYR A 271 18.88 6.72 -1.64
C TYR A 271 17.85 5.99 -0.77
N LEU A 272 18.20 5.48 0.41
CA LEU A 272 17.22 4.86 1.32
C LEU A 272 16.25 5.90 1.92
N LEU A 273 16.74 7.11 2.22
CA LEU A 273 15.89 8.24 2.58
C LEU A 273 14.92 8.61 1.44
N LEU A 274 15.42 8.62 0.20
CA LEU A 274 14.57 8.83 -0.97
C LEU A 274 13.53 7.71 -1.10
N PHE A 275 13.96 6.45 -1.07
CA PHE A 275 13.10 5.29 -1.28
C PHE A 275 12.05 5.15 -0.18
N SER A 276 12.39 5.44 1.07
CA SER A 276 11.41 5.47 2.18
C SER A 276 10.39 6.61 2.07
N SER A 277 10.66 7.61 1.23
CA SER A 277 9.71 8.68 0.88
C SER A 277 8.73 8.25 -0.20
N SER A 278 8.99 7.14 -0.91
CA SER A 278 8.09 6.62 -1.95
C SER A 278 6.73 6.21 -1.38
N ASP A 279 6.66 5.74 -0.14
CA ASP A 279 5.39 5.33 0.48
C ASP A 279 4.46 6.49 0.84
N VAL A 280 4.98 7.72 0.86
CA VAL A 280 4.23 8.95 1.13
C VAL A 280 3.95 9.72 -0.17
N PHE A 281 4.23 9.11 -1.33
CA PHE A 281 3.91 9.70 -2.62
C PHE A 281 2.41 9.89 -2.77
N ASN A 282 1.98 11.14 -2.93
CA ASN A 282 0.60 11.46 -3.23
C ASN A 282 0.42 11.50 -4.76
N SER A 283 -0.39 10.60 -5.29
CA SER A 283 -0.68 10.54 -6.72
C SER A 283 -1.47 11.75 -7.24
N ASN A 284 -2.05 12.57 -6.36
CA ASN A 284 -2.94 13.67 -6.75
C ASN A 284 -2.21 14.98 -7.03
N ASP A 285 -1.10 15.27 -6.34
CA ASP A 285 -0.31 16.48 -6.55
C ASP A 285 0.94 16.22 -7.38
N ASN A 286 1.23 14.95 -7.69
CA ASN A 286 2.46 14.56 -8.36
C ASN A 286 3.68 15.09 -7.56
N LEU A 287 3.66 15.11 -6.23
CA LEU A 287 4.79 15.54 -5.41
C LEU A 287 5.26 14.40 -4.50
N VAL A 288 6.57 14.36 -4.25
CA VAL A 288 7.14 13.45 -3.24
C VAL A 288 7.14 14.18 -1.90
N HIS A 289 6.29 13.71 -0.98
CA HIS A 289 6.26 14.20 0.39
C HIS A 289 7.34 13.47 1.20
N PHE A 290 8.55 14.02 1.20
CA PHE A 290 9.71 13.36 1.83
C PHE A 290 9.53 13.10 3.33
N ASP A 291 8.85 14.01 4.06
CA ASP A 291 8.41 13.78 5.43
C ASP A 291 7.31 14.78 5.83
N PRO A 292 6.06 14.34 6.06
CA PRO A 292 4.95 15.21 6.44
C PRO A 292 5.11 15.85 7.84
N ARG A 293 6.01 15.33 8.71
CA ARG A 293 6.26 15.92 10.04
C ARG A 293 7.24 17.09 10.00
N PHE A 294 8.22 17.04 9.08
CA PHE A 294 9.49 17.70 9.33
C PHE A 294 10.16 18.32 8.09
N ALA A 295 9.98 17.86 6.86
CA ALA A 295 10.68 18.45 5.71
C ALA A 295 9.83 18.51 4.45
N CYS A 296 9.36 19.72 4.16
CA CYS A 296 8.87 20.10 2.85
C CYS A 296 9.98 20.00 1.79
N HIS A 297 9.58 19.93 0.52
CA HIS A 297 10.42 20.03 -0.68
C HIS A 297 11.59 21.03 -0.53
N ALA A 298 11.35 22.18 0.11
CA ALA A 298 12.32 23.25 0.30
C ALA A 298 13.54 22.89 1.17
N VAL A 299 13.42 21.91 2.08
CA VAL A 299 14.54 21.44 2.92
C VAL A 299 15.48 20.56 2.09
N TYR A 300 14.93 19.57 1.37
CA TYR A 300 15.74 18.73 0.50
C TYR A 300 16.31 19.51 -0.69
N ALA A 301 15.56 20.48 -1.25
CA ALA A 301 16.05 21.35 -2.31
C ALA A 301 17.21 22.20 -1.80
N HIS A 302 17.11 22.63 -0.53
CA HIS A 302 18.19 23.36 0.10
C HIS A 302 19.42 22.49 0.32
N VAL A 303 19.32 21.20 0.66
CA VAL A 303 20.48 20.34 0.94
C VAL A 303 21.10 19.75 -0.33
N TYR A 304 20.29 19.21 -1.23
CA TYR A 304 20.76 18.48 -2.40
C TYR A 304 20.69 19.28 -3.71
N GLY A 305 19.98 20.41 -3.72
CA GLY A 305 19.70 21.17 -4.93
C GLY A 305 18.42 20.69 -5.63
N GLN A 306 17.88 21.56 -6.49
CA GLN A 306 16.62 21.32 -7.18
C GLN A 306 16.73 20.19 -8.23
N ASP A 307 17.87 20.09 -8.93
CA ASP A 307 18.07 19.09 -9.99
C ASP A 307 18.06 17.66 -9.44
N ILE A 308 18.72 17.45 -8.30
CA ILE A 308 18.70 16.16 -7.60
C ILE A 308 17.29 15.81 -7.17
N LEU A 309 16.52 16.78 -6.65
CA LEU A 309 15.15 16.53 -6.24
C LEU A 309 14.25 16.10 -7.41
N VAL A 310 14.33 16.80 -8.54
CA VAL A 310 13.55 16.43 -9.74
C VAL A 310 13.90 15.00 -10.18
N ARG A 311 15.18 14.64 -10.16
CA ARG A 311 15.63 13.28 -10.47
C ARG A 311 15.10 12.25 -9.46
N ALA A 312 15.12 12.58 -8.17
CA ALA A 312 14.57 11.77 -7.10
C ALA A 312 13.08 11.45 -7.34
N GLU A 313 12.28 12.45 -7.67
CA GLU A 313 10.85 12.26 -7.97
C GLU A 313 10.62 11.39 -9.21
N GLN A 314 11.43 11.57 -10.25
CA GLN A 314 11.34 10.76 -11.46
C GLN A 314 11.63 9.29 -11.16
N LEU A 315 12.64 9.00 -10.33
CA LEU A 315 12.97 7.62 -9.90
C LEU A 315 11.82 6.98 -9.12
N ILE A 316 11.22 7.70 -8.18
CA ILE A 316 10.06 7.20 -7.42
C ILE A 316 8.87 6.92 -8.34
N ARG A 317 8.55 7.84 -9.28
CA ARG A 317 7.45 7.63 -10.23
C ARG A 317 7.69 6.43 -11.15
N LYS A 318 8.91 6.30 -11.69
CA LYS A 318 9.28 5.15 -12.53
C LYS A 318 9.11 3.85 -11.76
N LEU A 319 9.60 3.78 -10.53
CA LEU A 319 9.45 2.62 -9.68
C LEU A 319 7.98 2.29 -9.42
N HIS A 320 7.16 3.27 -9.03
CA HIS A 320 5.73 3.07 -8.79
C HIS A 320 4.97 2.59 -10.01
N HIS A 321 5.29 3.14 -11.19
CA HIS A 321 4.71 2.69 -12.44
C HIS A 321 5.10 1.24 -12.74
N LEU A 322 6.35 0.87 -12.47
CA LEU A 322 6.89 -0.45 -12.74
C LEU A 322 6.29 -1.53 -11.82
N ILE A 323 6.12 -1.24 -10.52
CA ILE A 323 5.69 -2.24 -9.52
C ILE A 323 4.22 -2.15 -9.12
N GLY A 324 3.47 -1.15 -9.63
CA GLY A 324 2.06 -0.98 -9.31
C GLY A 324 1.77 -0.71 -7.83
N LEU A 325 2.70 -0.06 -7.11
CA LEU A 325 2.64 0.19 -5.67
C LEU A 325 2.61 -1.08 -4.80
N ASP A 326 3.12 -2.21 -5.29
CA ASP A 326 3.21 -3.44 -4.50
C ASP A 326 4.20 -3.26 -3.32
N PRO A 327 3.71 -3.26 -2.05
CA PRO A 327 4.57 -3.06 -0.90
C PRO A 327 5.55 -4.22 -0.71
N ALA A 328 5.22 -5.45 -1.11
CA ALA A 328 6.16 -6.57 -1.02
C ALA A 328 7.39 -6.32 -1.91
N ILE A 329 7.16 -5.96 -3.17
CA ILE A 329 8.24 -5.70 -4.13
C ILE A 329 9.09 -4.53 -3.66
N SER A 330 8.46 -3.41 -3.26
CA SER A 330 9.21 -2.23 -2.81
C SER A 330 10.09 -2.50 -1.59
N LYS A 331 9.60 -3.24 -0.57
CA LYS A 331 10.39 -3.50 0.65
C LYS A 331 11.48 -4.53 0.44
N LEU A 332 11.27 -5.52 -0.42
CA LEU A 332 12.35 -6.42 -0.83
C LEU A 332 13.45 -5.66 -1.58
N ILE A 333 13.08 -4.77 -2.51
CA ILE A 333 14.05 -3.92 -3.21
C ILE A 333 14.81 -3.00 -2.25
N GLN A 334 14.13 -2.42 -1.26
CA GLN A 334 14.76 -1.58 -0.24
C GLN A 334 15.83 -2.34 0.56
N ILE A 335 15.55 -3.59 0.93
CA ILE A 335 16.51 -4.47 1.60
C ILE A 335 17.67 -4.85 0.66
N ILE A 336 17.37 -5.26 -0.57
CA ILE A 336 18.39 -5.62 -1.56
C ILE A 336 19.33 -4.44 -1.79
N LEU A 337 18.78 -3.25 -1.99
CA LEU A 337 19.56 -2.02 -2.15
C LEU A 337 20.44 -1.75 -0.93
N PHE A 338 19.92 -1.84 0.29
CA PHE A 338 20.73 -1.64 1.50
C PHE A 338 21.91 -2.61 1.60
N LEU A 339 21.75 -3.82 1.07
CA LEU A 339 22.79 -4.85 1.02
C LEU A 339 23.69 -4.74 -0.23
N SER A 340 23.58 -3.66 -1.03
CA SER A 340 24.35 -3.42 -2.26
C SER A 340 25.40 -2.29 -2.14
N PRO A 341 26.32 -2.28 -1.16
CA PRO A 341 27.26 -1.18 -0.97
C PRO A 341 28.30 -1.01 -2.09
N CYS A 342 28.48 -2.00 -2.98
CA CYS A 342 29.63 -2.11 -3.89
C CYS A 342 29.36 -1.76 -5.37
N LEU A 343 28.14 -1.37 -5.78
CA LEU A 343 27.86 -1.15 -7.21
C LEU A 343 28.18 0.27 -7.70
N VAL A 344 28.43 1.22 -6.79
CA VAL A 344 28.85 2.59 -7.13
C VAL A 344 30.04 2.98 -6.25
N THR A 345 31.12 2.21 -6.35
CA THR A 345 32.41 2.59 -5.76
C THR A 345 33.09 3.63 -6.65
N ASN A 346 32.66 4.88 -6.53
CA ASN A 346 33.52 6.04 -6.79
C ASN A 346 33.60 6.89 -5.51
N TYR A 347 33.81 6.21 -4.38
CA TYR A 347 34.23 6.88 -3.15
C TYR A 347 35.70 7.26 -3.32
N ASN A 348 35.96 8.57 -3.34
CA ASN A 348 37.29 9.11 -3.17
C ASN A 348 37.93 8.47 -1.94
N SER A 349 39.17 8.04 -2.16
CA SER A 349 40.03 7.19 -1.34
C SER A 349 40.27 7.64 0.10
N ASP A 350 39.77 8.78 0.58
CA ASP A 350 40.42 9.46 1.71
C ASP A 350 39.79 9.18 3.08
N PHE A 351 38.72 8.38 3.16
CA PHE A 351 38.13 7.91 4.44
C PHE A 351 38.01 6.38 4.48
N HIS A 352 39.15 5.74 4.68
CA HIS A 352 39.36 4.28 4.67
C HIS A 352 38.79 3.54 5.89
N TYR A 353 37.47 3.31 5.92
CA TYR A 353 36.95 2.13 6.63
C TYR A 353 36.61 1.06 5.60
N GLN A 354 37.28 -0.08 5.69
CA GLN A 354 36.97 -1.27 4.88
C GLN A 354 36.35 -2.34 5.78
N PRO A 355 35.17 -2.87 5.44
CA PRO A 355 34.54 -3.94 6.20
C PRO A 355 35.35 -5.22 6.07
N SER A 356 35.22 -6.11 7.06
CA SER A 356 35.91 -7.41 7.02
C SER A 356 35.38 -8.30 5.88
N GLU A 357 36.20 -9.22 5.37
CA GLU A 357 35.77 -10.20 4.37
C GLU A 357 34.57 -11.04 4.86
N LYS A 358 34.54 -11.37 6.15
CA LYS A 358 33.42 -12.06 6.79
C LYS A 358 32.13 -11.24 6.70
N THR A 359 32.22 -9.94 6.94
CA THR A 359 31.09 -9.00 6.84
C THR A 359 30.55 -8.94 5.41
N ILE A 360 31.45 -8.81 4.43
CA ILE A 360 31.10 -8.80 3.00
C ILE A 360 30.39 -10.11 2.62
N TYR A 361 30.91 -11.25 3.07
CA TYR A 361 30.29 -12.55 2.85
C TYR A 361 28.85 -12.63 3.39
N HIS A 362 28.62 -12.21 4.63
CA HIS A 362 27.29 -12.22 5.23
C HIS A 362 26.31 -11.24 4.54
N ILE A 363 26.79 -10.08 4.10
CA ILE A 363 25.98 -9.13 3.32
C ILE A 363 25.54 -9.77 2.00
N ASN A 364 26.47 -10.37 1.26
CA ASN A 364 26.18 -11.01 -0.02
C ASN A 364 25.22 -12.19 0.15
N GLN A 365 25.42 -13.02 1.19
CA GLN A 365 24.53 -14.14 1.50
C GLN A 365 23.12 -13.67 1.84
N ALA A 366 22.98 -12.62 2.65
CA ALA A 366 21.67 -12.04 2.95
C ALA A 366 21.03 -11.45 1.68
N GLN A 367 21.81 -10.76 0.84
CA GLN A 367 21.32 -10.15 -0.39
C GLN A 367 20.77 -11.22 -1.35
N GLU A 368 21.49 -12.33 -1.53
CA GLU A 368 21.08 -13.46 -2.36
C GLU A 368 19.73 -14.04 -1.90
N GLN A 369 19.54 -14.21 -0.59
CA GLN A 369 18.27 -14.68 -0.02
C GLN A 369 17.11 -13.76 -0.37
N TYR A 370 17.30 -12.44 -0.29
CA TYR A 370 16.27 -11.46 -0.62
C TYR A 370 16.01 -11.33 -2.13
N ILE A 371 17.04 -11.50 -2.96
CA ILE A 371 16.90 -11.58 -4.42
C ILE A 371 16.07 -12.82 -4.80
N HIS A 372 16.37 -13.99 -4.20
CA HIS A 372 15.62 -15.20 -4.42
C HIS A 372 14.15 -15.05 -3.97
N LEU A 373 13.93 -14.42 -2.80
CA LEU A 373 12.58 -14.16 -2.30
C LEU A 373 11.79 -13.22 -3.22
N LEU A 374 12.44 -12.17 -3.74
CA LEU A 374 11.83 -11.28 -4.74
C LEU A 374 11.49 -12.04 -6.01
N TRP A 375 12.40 -12.83 -6.56
CA TRP A 375 12.15 -13.64 -7.74
C TRP A 375 10.96 -14.59 -7.55
N SER A 376 10.95 -15.36 -6.47
CA SER A 376 9.85 -16.29 -6.15
C SER A 376 8.51 -15.56 -6.05
N TYR A 377 8.50 -14.36 -5.47
CA TYR A 377 7.30 -13.53 -5.40
C TYR A 377 6.84 -13.03 -6.78
N LEU A 378 7.77 -12.55 -7.61
CA LEU A 378 7.48 -12.06 -8.96
C LEU A 378 6.96 -13.18 -9.86
N ALA A 379 7.62 -14.35 -9.85
CA ALA A 379 7.19 -15.52 -10.61
C ALA A 379 5.80 -15.98 -10.17
N TYR A 380 5.53 -16.04 -8.87
CA TYR A 380 4.21 -16.36 -8.34
C TYR A 380 3.13 -15.34 -8.76
N ARG A 381 3.45 -14.04 -8.69
CA ARG A 381 2.47 -12.95 -8.88
C ARG A 381 2.14 -12.68 -10.34
N TYR A 382 3.15 -12.76 -11.22
CA TYR A 382 3.09 -12.34 -12.62
C TYR A 382 3.34 -13.49 -13.62
N GLY A 383 3.70 -14.68 -13.14
CA GLY A 383 4.23 -15.77 -13.97
C GLY A 383 5.72 -15.61 -14.25
N GLU A 384 6.40 -16.69 -14.62
CA GLU A 384 7.86 -16.68 -14.82
C GLU A 384 8.33 -15.67 -15.87
N PHE A 385 7.65 -15.62 -17.03
CA PHE A 385 8.08 -14.77 -18.14
C PHE A 385 7.92 -13.27 -17.85
N GLU A 386 6.74 -12.82 -17.40
CA GLU A 386 6.53 -11.42 -17.06
C GLU A 386 7.26 -11.04 -15.76
N GLY A 387 7.37 -11.97 -14.81
CA GLY A 387 8.20 -11.81 -13.62
C GLY A 387 9.67 -11.58 -13.96
N GLN A 388 10.21 -12.29 -14.96
CA GLN A 388 11.61 -12.12 -15.40
C GLN A 388 11.84 -10.77 -16.05
N LYS A 389 10.94 -10.34 -16.94
CA LYS A 389 11.00 -8.99 -17.53
C LYS A 389 10.94 -7.91 -16.45
N LEU A 390 10.03 -8.06 -15.49
CA LEU A 390 9.91 -7.14 -14.38
C LEU A 390 11.20 -7.12 -13.55
N LEU A 391 11.78 -8.28 -13.22
CA LEU A 391 13.06 -8.35 -12.50
C LEU A 391 14.19 -7.61 -13.23
N ILE A 392 14.34 -7.79 -14.54
CA ILE A 392 15.36 -7.08 -15.35
C ILE A 392 15.16 -5.56 -15.26
N ASN A 393 13.92 -5.09 -15.40
CA ASN A 393 13.61 -3.67 -15.26
C ASN A 393 13.88 -3.14 -13.85
N LEU A 394 13.63 -3.96 -12.82
CA LEU A 394 13.90 -3.60 -11.42
C LEU A 394 15.41 -3.51 -11.15
N ILE A 395 16.23 -4.37 -11.76
CA ILE A 395 17.70 -4.25 -11.68
C ILE A 395 18.16 -2.92 -12.29
N GLY A 396 17.63 -2.53 -13.45
CA GLY A 396 17.91 -1.22 -14.04
C GLY A 396 17.52 -0.06 -13.10
N GLN A 397 16.36 -0.15 -12.45
CA GLN A 397 15.93 0.84 -11.46
C GLN A 397 16.84 0.86 -10.22
N ILE A 398 17.31 -0.30 -9.74
CA ILE A 398 18.27 -0.40 -8.63
C ILE A 398 19.55 0.37 -8.96
N MET A 399 20.11 0.18 -10.16
CA MET A 399 21.31 0.91 -10.60
C MET A 399 21.08 2.42 -10.69
N GLU A 400 19.92 2.85 -11.22
CA GLU A 400 19.57 4.27 -11.28
C GLU A 400 19.50 4.91 -9.87
N HIS A 401 18.95 4.20 -8.88
CA HIS A 401 18.87 4.66 -7.49
C HIS A 401 20.24 4.74 -6.81
N GLN A 402 21.14 3.81 -7.09
CA GLN A 402 22.50 3.85 -6.54
C GLN A 402 23.31 4.99 -7.14
N ASN A 403 23.20 5.23 -8.45
CA ASN A 403 23.83 6.38 -9.11
C ASN A 403 23.32 7.71 -8.52
N PHE A 404 22.00 7.80 -8.28
CA PHE A 404 21.42 8.94 -7.57
C PHE A 404 22.04 9.12 -6.18
N GLY A 405 22.20 8.04 -5.41
CA GLY A 405 22.79 8.07 -4.08
C GLY A 405 24.21 8.64 -4.08
N ALA A 406 25.04 8.22 -5.05
CA ALA A 406 26.40 8.71 -5.20
C ALA A 406 26.47 10.21 -5.59
N ASP A 407 25.57 10.66 -6.46
CA ASP A 407 25.50 12.08 -6.82
C ASP A 407 25.01 12.94 -5.65
N ALA A 408 24.04 12.46 -4.87
CA ALA A 408 23.56 13.12 -3.67
C ALA A 408 24.64 13.21 -2.57
N ASP A 409 25.44 12.15 -2.41
CA ASP A 409 26.59 12.11 -1.49
C ASP A 409 27.66 13.14 -1.89
N ARG A 410 28.01 13.19 -3.19
CA ARG A 410 28.98 14.17 -3.72
C ARG A 410 28.55 15.62 -3.43
N LEU A 411 27.30 15.96 -3.71
CA LEU A 411 26.76 17.30 -3.48
C LEU A 411 26.66 17.66 -1.99
N LEU A 412 26.42 16.67 -1.13
CA LEU A 412 26.48 16.89 0.30
C LEU A 412 27.91 17.20 0.76
N LEU A 413 28.92 16.47 0.27
CA LEU A 413 30.33 16.67 0.63
C LEU A 413 30.87 18.06 0.28
N GLU A 414 30.35 18.67 -0.78
CA GLU A 414 30.66 20.05 -1.19
C GLU A 414 30.20 21.11 -0.16
N ARG A 415 29.29 20.75 0.75
CA ARG A 415 28.66 21.67 1.72
C ARG A 415 29.34 21.66 3.08
N GLN A 416 30.58 22.10 3.12
CA GLN A 416 31.30 22.26 4.38
C GLN A 416 30.84 23.52 5.13
N PRO A 417 30.66 23.49 6.48
CA PRO A 417 30.95 22.37 7.40
C PRO A 417 29.75 21.43 7.65
N PHE A 418 28.59 21.67 7.01
CA PHE A 418 27.36 20.91 7.24
C PHE A 418 27.52 19.41 6.92
N ALA A 419 28.26 19.07 5.87
CA ALA A 419 28.57 17.69 5.50
C ALA A 419 29.21 16.93 6.67
N ASN A 420 30.18 17.54 7.37
CA ASN A 420 30.84 16.91 8.51
C ASN A 420 29.84 16.59 9.62
N LEU A 421 28.89 17.49 9.90
CA LEU A 421 27.85 17.25 10.88
C LEU A 421 26.98 16.03 10.51
N VAL A 422 26.60 15.91 9.23
CA VAL A 422 25.82 14.77 8.73
C VAL A 422 26.61 13.47 8.86
N TYR A 423 27.86 13.41 8.39
CA TYR A 423 28.66 12.18 8.48
C TYR A 423 29.07 11.82 9.91
N THR A 424 29.36 12.81 10.76
CA THR A 424 29.56 12.55 12.20
C THR A 424 28.31 11.93 12.79
N MET A 425 27.12 12.45 12.48
CA MET A 425 25.89 11.83 12.93
C MET A 425 25.77 10.39 12.42
N LEU A 426 26.00 10.12 11.14
CA LEU A 426 25.92 8.77 10.57
C LEU A 426 26.90 7.77 11.21
N THR A 427 28.07 8.23 11.67
CA THR A 427 29.07 7.37 12.33
C THR A 427 28.84 7.23 13.83
N THR A 428 28.36 8.28 14.51
CA THR A 428 28.11 8.27 15.95
C THR A 428 26.71 7.80 16.32
N PHE A 429 25.81 7.69 15.35
CA PHE A 429 24.45 7.20 15.58
C PHE A 429 24.55 5.82 16.23
N SER A 430 23.97 5.69 17.42
CA SER A 430 24.02 4.44 18.16
C SER A 430 23.28 3.36 17.39
N LEU A 431 24.03 2.57 16.63
CA LEU A 431 23.56 1.34 15.99
C LEU A 431 23.57 0.17 16.97
N ASN A 432 23.67 0.43 18.28
CA ASN A 432 23.63 -0.59 19.33
C ASN A 432 22.21 -1.00 19.65
#